data_AF-A0A3M8SS37-F1
#
_entry.id   AF-A0A3M8SS37-F1
#
_cell.length_a   1.000
_cell.length_b   1.000
_cell.length_c   1.000
_cell.angle_alpha   90.00
_cell.angle_beta   90.00
_cell.angle_gamma   90.00
#
_symmetry.space_group_name_H-M   'P 1'
#
loop_
_entity.id
_entity.type
_entity.pdbx_description
1 polymer ?
#
loop_
_entity_poly.entity_id
_entity_poly.type
_entity_poly.pdbx_seq_one_letter_code
_entity_poly.pdbx_strand_id
1 'polypeptide(L)'
;MNRETWMHALIAVFVVLGVVASPVFFAGALACHGLLLVRRNPAQGIVTAVLGVVFFLVVLGYGVGKDMALRDNARASVPVTPMGD
;
A
#
# COMPACT_ATOMS: atom_id res chain seq x y z
N MET A 1 -29.48 -6.85 9.10
CA MET A 1 -28.05 -6.98 8.75
C MET A 1 -27.26 -6.03 9.63
N ASN A 2 -26.22 -6.51 10.31
CA ASN A 2 -25.63 -5.81 11.45
C ASN A 2 -24.47 -4.91 10.96
N ARG A 3 -24.19 -3.81 11.69
CA ARG A 3 -23.15 -2.84 11.31
C ARG A 3 -21.77 -3.47 11.12
N GLU A 4 -21.43 -4.48 11.93
CA GLU A 4 -20.17 -5.22 11.80
C GLU A 4 -20.09 -6.00 10.49
N THR A 5 -21.19 -6.59 10.03
CA THR A 5 -21.26 -7.35 8.78
C THR A 5 -20.93 -6.46 7.58
N TRP A 6 -21.42 -5.22 7.57
CA TRP A 6 -21.09 -4.23 6.56
C TRP A 6 -19.61 -3.83 6.58
N MET A 7 -19.01 -3.70 7.76
CA MET A 7 -17.59 -3.35 7.86
C MET A 7 -16.69 -4.49 7.35
N HIS A 8 -17.03 -5.75 7.65
CA HIS A 8 -16.29 -6.91 7.11
C HIS A 8 -16.43 -7.01 5.58
N ALA A 9 -17.62 -6.78 5.03
CA ALA A 9 -17.82 -6.73 3.59
C ALA A 9 -16.97 -5.63 2.93
N LEU A 10 -16.92 -4.44 3.55
CA LEU A 10 -16.09 -3.33 3.07
C LEU A 10 -14.60 -3.71 3.09
N ILE A 11 -14.11 -4.31 4.18
CA ILE A 11 -12.72 -4.79 4.27
C ILE A 11 -12.41 -5.80 3.16
N ALA A 12 -13.31 -6.74 2.89
CA ALA A 12 -13.14 -7.71 1.81
C ALA A 12 -13.03 -7.04 0.43
N VAL A 13 -13.84 -6.01 0.16
CA VAL A 13 -13.75 -5.22 -1.08
C VAL A 13 -12.40 -4.49 -1.18
N PHE A 14 -11.93 -3.87 -0.10
CA PHE A 14 -10.62 -3.21 -0.07
C PHE A 14 -9.46 -4.20 -0.24
N VAL A 15 -9.59 -5.43 0.26
CA VAL A 15 -8.63 -6.51 0.01
C VAL A 15 -8.57 -6.85 -1.48
N VAL A 16 -9.73 -7.07 -2.12
CA VAL A 16 -9.79 -7.38 -3.55
C VAL A 16 -9.22 -6.22 -4.38
N LEU A 17 -9.59 -4.97 -4.09
CA LEU A 17 -9.01 -3.79 -4.74
C LEU A 17 -7.50 -3.65 -4.48
N GLY A 18 -7.06 -4.05 -3.30
CA GLY A 18 -5.67 -4.13 -2.90
C GLY A 18 -4.84 -5.05 -3.81
N VAL A 19 -5.40 -6.21 -4.13
CA VAL A 19 -4.77 -7.23 -4.97
C VAL A 19 -4.85 -6.86 -6.45
N VAL A 20 -5.98 -6.31 -6.90
CA VAL A 20 -6.27 -6.11 -8.33
C VAL A 20 -5.78 -4.76 -8.87
N ALA A 21 -5.85 -3.68 -8.07
CA ALA A 21 -5.61 -2.32 -8.55
C ALA A 21 -4.38 -1.66 -7.92
N SER A 22 -4.30 -1.63 -6.60
CA SER A 22 -3.18 -0.98 -5.91
C SER A 22 -2.99 -1.53 -4.50
N PRO A 23 -1.76 -1.93 -4.13
CA PRO A 23 -1.47 -2.42 -2.79
C PRO A 23 -1.79 -1.40 -1.68
N VAL A 24 -1.92 -0.11 -2.02
CA VAL A 24 -2.34 0.94 -1.08
C VAL A 24 -3.72 0.66 -0.48
N PHE A 25 -4.67 0.13 -1.26
CA PHE A 25 -6.00 -0.22 -0.75
C PHE A 25 -5.95 -1.40 0.23
N PHE A 26 -5.02 -2.32 0.02
CA PHE A 26 -4.78 -3.44 0.94
C PHE A 26 -4.30 -2.96 2.32
N ALA A 27 -3.43 -1.94 2.33
CA ALA A 27 -2.94 -1.35 3.57
C ALA A 27 -4.06 -0.67 4.38
N GLY A 28 -4.96 0.04 3.71
CA GLY A 28 -6.17 0.60 4.33
C GLY A 28 -7.08 -0.48 4.91
N ALA A 29 -7.24 -1.61 4.20
CA ALA A 29 -8.00 -2.76 4.69
C ALA A 29 -7.42 -3.33 5.99
N LEU A 30 -6.10 -3.49 6.06
CA LEU A 30 -5.38 -3.98 7.24
C LEU A 30 -5.53 -3.03 8.44
N ALA A 31 -5.41 -1.71 8.21
CA ALA A 31 -5.57 -0.72 9.27
C ALA A 31 -7.01 -0.71 9.82
N CYS A 32 -8.03 -0.73 8.95
CA CYS A 32 -9.43 -0.81 9.37
C CYS A 32 -9.74 -2.12 10.10
N HIS A 33 -9.20 -3.24 9.62
CA HIS A 33 -9.35 -4.54 10.25
C HIS A 33 -8.71 -4.57 11.64
N GLY A 34 -7.49 -4.05 11.79
CA GLY A 34 -6.81 -3.94 13.08
C GLY A 34 -7.58 -3.09 14.09
N LEU A 35 -8.13 -1.95 13.65
CA LEU A 35 -8.92 -1.06 14.51
C LEU A 35 -10.22 -1.72 15.01
N LEU A 36 -10.88 -2.51 14.17
CA LEU A 36 -12.03 -3.32 14.56
C LEU A 36 -11.64 -4.41 15.57
N LEU A 37 -10.52 -5.07 15.31
CA LEU A 37 -10.04 -6.18 16.12
C LEU A 37 -9.57 -5.73 17.51
N VAL A 38 -9.07 -4.50 17.65
CA VAL A 38 -8.65 -3.91 18.93
C VAL A 38 -9.74 -4.01 20.01
N ARG A 39 -11.01 -3.87 19.63
CA ARG A 39 -12.13 -3.91 20.56
C ARG A 39 -12.41 -5.29 21.15
N ARG A 40 -11.98 -6.35 20.47
CA ARG A 40 -12.15 -7.75 20.92
C ARG A 40 -10.87 -8.33 21.47
N ASN A 41 -9.75 -8.05 20.81
CA ASN A 41 -8.43 -8.47 21.22
C ASN A 41 -7.43 -7.33 20.93
N PRO A 42 -7.09 -6.51 21.95
CA PRO A 42 -6.26 -5.34 21.76
C PRO A 42 -4.86 -5.69 21.25
N ALA A 43 -4.27 -6.80 21.71
CA ALA A 43 -2.94 -7.22 21.28
C ALA A 43 -2.92 -7.56 19.78
N GLN A 44 -3.82 -8.43 19.32
CA GLN A 44 -3.92 -8.77 17.90
C GLN A 44 -4.31 -7.58 17.04
N GLY A 45 -5.21 -6.71 17.52
CA GLY A 45 -5.61 -5.51 16.80
C GLY A 45 -4.48 -4.51 16.61
N ILE A 46 -3.68 -4.25 17.65
CA ILE A 46 -2.50 -3.38 17.56
C ILE A 46 -1.48 -3.96 16.58
N VAL A 47 -1.14 -5.24 16.70
CA VAL A 47 -0.20 -5.90 15.78
C VAL A 47 -0.67 -5.78 14.33
N THR A 48 -1.95 -6.04 14.07
CA THR A 48 -2.52 -5.95 12.72
C THR A 48 -2.49 -4.51 12.18
N ALA A 49 -2.79 -3.51 13.02
CA ALA A 49 -2.74 -2.11 12.63
C ALA A 49 -1.30 -1.65 12.32
N VAL A 50 -0.34 -2.02 13.16
CA VAL A 50 1.09 -1.72 12.95
C VAL A 50 1.59 -2.36 11.67
N LEU A 51 1.26 -3.63 11.42
CA LEU A 51 1.61 -4.31 10.17
C LEU A 51 1.00 -3.59 8.95
N GLY A 52 -0.25 -3.13 9.04
CA GLY A 52 -0.88 -2.33 7.98
C GLY A 52 -0.14 -1.03 7.69
N VAL A 53 0.29 -0.31 8.73
CA VAL A 53 1.08 0.93 8.58
C VAL A 53 2.46 0.66 7.99
N VAL A 54 3.17 -0.36 8.47
CA VAL A 54 4.48 -0.76 7.93
C VAL A 54 4.35 -1.14 6.45
N PHE A 55 3.35 -1.96 6.12
CA PHE A 55 3.08 -2.35 4.75
C PHE A 55 2.78 -1.14 3.84
N PHE A 56 1.98 -0.17 4.33
CA PHE A 56 1.71 1.07 3.61
C PHE A 56 3.00 1.85 3.29
N LEU A 57 3.88 2.02 4.29
CA LEU A 57 5.15 2.74 4.11
C LEU A 57 6.07 2.04 3.10
N VAL A 58 6.14 0.71 3.14
CA VAL A 58 6.94 -0.08 2.18
C VAL A 58 6.41 0.09 0.77
N VAL A 59 5.09 -0.02 0.56
CA VAL A 59 4.47 0.15 -0.76
C VAL A 59 4.70 1.56 -1.31
N LEU A 60 4.51 2.59 -0.49
CA LEU A 60 4.77 3.97 -0.90
C LEU A 60 6.24 4.19 -1.25
N GLY A 61 7.15 3.74 -0.37
CA GLY A 61 8.59 3.87 -0.59
C GLY A 61 9.05 3.16 -1.87
N TYR A 62 8.54 1.95 -2.12
CA TYR A 62 8.81 1.20 -3.34
C TYR A 62 8.29 1.93 -4.59
N GLY A 63 7.05 2.45 -4.56
CA GLY A 63 6.47 3.20 -5.67
C GLY A 63 7.29 4.44 -6.04
N VAL A 64 7.62 5.26 -5.03
CA VAL A 64 8.45 6.47 -5.22
C VAL A 64 9.84 6.09 -5.71
N GLY A 65 10.49 5.11 -5.09
CA GLY A 65 11.83 4.67 -5.48
C GLY A 65 11.89 4.12 -6.91
N LYS A 66 10.88 3.33 -7.31
CA LYS A 66 10.76 2.82 -8.68
C LYS A 66 10.61 3.96 -9.69
N ASP A 67 9.76 4.94 -9.40
CA ASP A 67 9.55 6.08 -10.30
C ASP A 67 10.80 6.96 -10.42
N MET A 68 11.55 7.15 -9.34
CA MET A 68 12.84 7.84 -9.36
C MET A 68 13.86 7.06 -10.22
N ALA A 69 14.01 5.75 -9.98
CA ALA A 69 14.91 4.92 -10.76
C ALA A 69 14.58 4.90 -12.26
N LEU A 70 13.30 4.85 -12.62
CA LEU A 70 12.85 4.91 -14.02
C LEU A 70 13.19 6.27 -14.67
N ARG A 71 13.04 7.37 -13.94
CA ARG A 71 13.41 8.71 -14.42
C ARG A 71 14.92 8.86 -14.62
N ASP A 72 15.71 8.35 -13.69
CA ASP A 72 17.17 8.41 -13.75
C ASP A 72 17.71 7.55 -14.90
N ASN A 73 17.16 6.34 -15.08
CA ASN A 73 17.48 5.47 -16.21
C ASN A 73 17.09 6.11 -17.55
N ALA A 74 15.92 6.75 -17.64
CA ALA A 74 15.50 7.46 -18.85
C ALA A 74 16.48 8.59 -19.20
N ARG A 75 16.95 9.35 -18.22
CA ARG A 75 17.96 10.42 -18.41
C ARG A 75 19.32 9.87 -18.84
N ALA A 76 19.77 8.77 -18.23
CA ALA A 76 21.05 8.13 -18.57
C ALA A 76 21.05 7.50 -19.98
N SER A 77 19.88 7.10 -20.49
CA SER A 77 19.73 6.49 -21.81
C SER A 77 19.71 7.46 -22.99
N VAL A 78 19.67 8.78 -22.75
CA VAL A 78 19.74 9.79 -23.81
C VAL A 78 21.17 9.82 -24.36
N PRO A 79 21.42 9.43 -25.62
CA PRO A 79 22.77 9.45 -26.18
C PRO A 79 23.27 10.89 -26.23
N VAL A 80 24.43 11.15 -25.64
CA VAL A 80 25.17 12.39 -25.89
C VAL A 80 25.64 12.30 -27.34
N THR A 81 24.90 12.87 -28.28
CA THR A 81 25.45 13.15 -29.62
C THR A 81 26.67 14.05 -29.39
N PRO A 82 27.90 13.61 -29.69
CA PRO A 82 29.03 14.50 -29.61
C PRO A 82 28.76 15.60 -30.64
N MET A 83 28.58 16.84 -30.18
CA MET A 83 28.69 17.98 -31.07
C MET A 83 30.13 17.97 -31.56
N GLY A 84 30.29 17.60 -32.83
CA GLY A 84 31.56 17.68 -33.53
C GLY A 84 32.08 19.11 -33.47
N ASP A 85 33.38 19.15 -33.21
CA ASP A 85 34.33 20.25 -33.08
C ASP A 85 34.06 21.47 -33.98
#